data_AF-A0A3S0XQG0-F1
#
_entry.id   AF-A0A3S0XQG0-F1
#
_cell.length_a   1.000
_cell.length_b   1.000
_cell.length_c   1.000
_cell.angle_alpha   90.00
_cell.angle_beta   90.00
_cell.angle_gamma   90.00
#
_symmetry.space_group_name_H-M   'P 1'
#
loop_
_entity.id
_entity.type
_entity.pdbx_description
1 polymer ?
#
loop_
_entity_poly.entity_id
_entity_poly.type
_entity_poly.pdbx_seq_one_letter_code
_entity_poly.pdbx_strand_id
1 'polypeptide(L)'
;MKKLREKNYLHRGEAGVALLEVLVAVLLFSLGLLGLIGLQARAVSFSVDAEDRNRAAILANELVATMWLNRSTTLSADALKAWNKRVGDPQSGGLPGGNGTVSPVGTGNAADVTITWQAPSSSTSSTLKTHVELPL
;
A
#
# COMPACT_ATOMS: atom_id res chain seq x y z
N MET A 1 9.49 -63.18 56.88
CA MET A 1 8.96 -62.55 55.64
C MET A 1 8.74 -61.06 55.91
N LYS A 2 9.66 -60.18 55.46
CA LYS A 2 9.56 -58.72 55.66
C LYS A 2 8.71 -58.11 54.55
N LYS A 3 7.53 -57.59 54.89
CA LYS A 3 6.70 -56.77 53.98
C LYS A 3 7.41 -55.45 53.69
N LEU A 4 7.76 -55.20 52.43
CA LEU A 4 8.19 -53.90 51.96
C LEU A 4 6.96 -52.97 51.96
N ARG A 5 7.01 -51.89 52.75
CA ARG A 5 5.97 -50.85 52.76
C ARG A 5 6.28 -49.87 51.64
N GLU A 6 5.44 -49.86 50.63
CA GLU A 6 5.48 -48.90 49.53
C GLU A 6 5.09 -47.50 50.06
N LYS A 7 6.01 -46.54 49.98
CA LYS A 7 5.76 -45.15 50.34
C LYS A 7 5.14 -44.44 49.13
N ASN A 8 3.84 -44.22 49.15
CA ASN A 8 3.18 -43.34 48.20
C ASN A 8 3.51 -41.88 48.56
N TYR A 9 4.48 -41.31 47.83
CA TYR A 9 4.77 -39.89 47.87
C TYR A 9 3.68 -39.16 47.08
N LEU A 10 2.72 -38.56 47.78
CA LEU A 10 1.74 -37.66 47.14
C LEU A 10 2.47 -36.38 46.72
N HIS A 11 2.76 -36.25 45.42
CA HIS A 11 3.30 -35.04 44.81
C HIS A 11 2.30 -33.90 44.98
N ARG A 12 2.62 -32.94 45.88
CA ARG A 12 1.76 -31.79 46.18
C ARG A 12 2.33 -30.45 45.69
N GLY A 13 3.15 -30.48 44.64
CA GLY A 13 3.87 -29.31 44.10
C GLY A 13 3.44 -28.84 42.70
N GLU A 14 2.60 -29.57 41.97
CA GLU A 14 2.35 -29.30 40.54
C GLU A 14 1.26 -28.25 40.25
N ALA A 15 0.26 -28.08 41.14
CA ALA A 15 -0.91 -27.27 40.81
C ALA A 15 -0.64 -25.75 40.72
N GLY A 16 0.29 -25.21 41.51
CA GLY A 16 0.62 -23.77 41.50
C GLY A 16 1.50 -23.36 40.32
N VAL A 17 2.39 -24.25 39.89
CA VAL A 17 3.28 -24.03 38.74
C VAL A 17 2.51 -24.12 37.43
N ALA A 18 1.52 -25.01 37.34
CA ALA A 18 0.68 -25.15 36.14
C ALA A 18 -0.11 -23.87 35.80
N LEU A 19 -0.59 -23.12 36.80
CA LEU A 19 -1.30 -21.85 36.55
C LEU A 19 -0.33 -20.78 36.00
N LEU A 20 0.88 -20.70 36.55
CA LEU A 20 1.93 -19.80 36.04
C LEU A 20 2.37 -20.18 34.62
N GLU A 21 2.47 -21.48 34.32
CA GLU A 21 2.81 -21.97 32.99
C GLU A 21 1.78 -21.54 31.94
N VAL A 22 0.48 -21.69 32.23
CA VAL A 22 -0.59 -21.21 31.35
C VAL A 22 -0.59 -19.69 31.22
N LEU A 23 -0.37 -18.95 32.32
CA LEU A 23 -0.31 -17.49 32.28
C LEU A 23 0.85 -17.01 31.39
N VAL A 24 2.02 -17.63 31.52
CA VAL A 24 3.19 -17.33 30.69
C VAL A 24 2.93 -17.73 29.23
N ALA A 25 2.32 -18.89 28.97
CA ALA A 25 1.97 -19.32 27.63
C ALA A 25 0.99 -18.34 26.95
N VAL A 26 -0.06 -17.91 27.66
CA VAL A 26 -1.02 -16.91 27.17
C VAL A 26 -0.35 -15.54 26.97
N LEU A 27 0.54 -15.14 27.88
CA LEU A 27 1.31 -13.90 27.74
C LEU A 27 2.15 -13.93 26.45
N LEU A 28 2.98 -14.95 26.27
CA LEU A 28 3.82 -15.09 25.07
C LEU A 28 3.00 -15.19 23.80
N PHE A 29 1.88 -15.95 23.83
CA PHE A 29 0.96 -16.05 22.71
C PHE A 29 0.34 -14.70 22.34
N SER A 30 -0.11 -13.93 23.33
CA SER A 30 -0.70 -12.60 23.10
C SER A 30 0.31 -11.61 22.51
N LEU A 31 1.57 -11.64 22.96
CA LEU A 31 2.65 -10.84 22.38
C LEU A 31 2.92 -11.24 20.92
N GLY A 32 2.92 -12.54 20.62
CA GLY A 32 3.05 -13.04 19.25
C GLY A 32 1.91 -12.56 18.34
N LEU A 33 0.67 -12.60 18.83
CA LEU A 33 -0.49 -12.14 18.08
C LEU A 33 -0.46 -10.64 17.80
N LEU A 34 -0.07 -9.82 18.78
CA LEU A 34 0.12 -8.37 18.59
C LEU A 34 1.18 -8.07 17.52
N GLY A 35 2.28 -8.83 17.53
CA GLY A 35 3.31 -8.73 16.49
C GLY A 35 2.77 -9.02 15.09
N LEU A 36 1.95 -10.07 14.95
CA LEU A 36 1.31 -10.43 13.68
C LEU A 36 0.35 -9.35 13.19
N ILE A 37 -0.50 -8.81 14.06
CA ILE A 37 -1.44 -7.73 13.71
C ILE A 37 -0.68 -6.49 13.25
N GLY A 38 0.44 -6.15 13.92
CA GLY A 38 1.30 -5.04 13.50
C GLY A 38 1.88 -5.24 12.10
N LEU A 39 2.30 -6.47 11.75
CA LEU A 39 2.75 -6.80 10.41
C LEU A 39 1.60 -6.72 9.38
N GLN A 40 0.43 -7.22 9.73
CA GLN A 40 -0.75 -7.20 8.87
C GLN A 40 -1.17 -5.76 8.55
N ALA A 41 -1.18 -4.87 9.54
CA ALA A 41 -1.49 -3.45 9.33
C ALA A 41 -0.53 -2.80 8.32
N ARG A 42 0.78 -3.08 8.42
CA ARG A 42 1.78 -2.60 7.46
C ARG A 42 1.57 -3.18 6.07
N ALA A 43 1.27 -4.48 5.96
CA ALA A 43 1.01 -5.14 4.69
C ALA A 43 -0.20 -4.52 3.97
N VAL A 44 -1.26 -4.18 4.70
CA VAL A 44 -2.43 -3.46 4.16
C VAL A 44 -2.01 -2.07 3.64
N SER A 45 -1.26 -1.30 4.42
CA SER A 45 -0.78 0.02 3.96
C SER A 45 0.08 -0.06 2.70
N PHE A 46 0.96 -1.06 2.60
CA PHE A 46 1.75 -1.28 1.38
C PHE A 46 0.90 -1.67 0.18
N SER A 47 -0.14 -2.47 0.40
CA SER A 47 -1.06 -2.89 -0.67
C SER A 47 -1.81 -1.69 -1.24
N VAL A 48 -2.28 -0.78 -0.38
CA VAL A 48 -2.95 0.46 -0.80
C VAL A 48 -2.00 1.40 -1.56
N ASP A 49 -0.76 1.60 -1.09
CA ASP A 49 0.22 2.43 -1.83
C ASP A 49 0.54 1.85 -3.21
N ALA A 50 0.69 0.52 -3.31
CA ALA A 50 0.89 -0.16 -4.59
C ALA A 50 -0.31 0.00 -5.52
N GLU A 51 -1.54 -0.06 -4.99
CA GLU A 51 -2.76 0.17 -5.76
C GLU A 51 -2.83 1.60 -6.29
N ASP A 52 -2.54 2.61 -5.45
CA ASP A 52 -2.51 4.02 -5.88
C ASP A 52 -1.45 4.23 -6.98
N ARG A 53 -0.24 3.66 -6.83
CA ARG A 53 0.79 3.72 -7.89
C ARG A 53 0.32 3.07 -9.19
N ASN A 54 -0.40 1.96 -9.11
CA ASN A 54 -0.96 1.27 -10.27
C ASN A 54 -2.05 2.12 -10.95
N ARG A 55 -2.97 2.71 -10.19
CA ARG A 55 -3.99 3.64 -10.69
C ARG A 55 -3.34 4.84 -11.41
N ALA A 56 -2.30 5.43 -10.82
CA ALA A 56 -1.53 6.50 -11.44
C ALA A 56 -0.89 6.06 -12.77
N ALA A 57 -0.29 4.87 -12.81
CA ALA A 57 0.32 4.32 -14.02
C ALA A 57 -0.69 4.11 -15.15
N ILE A 58 -1.87 3.55 -14.82
CA ILE A 58 -2.97 3.38 -15.79
C ILE A 58 -3.40 4.73 -16.35
N LEU A 59 -3.66 5.73 -15.49
CA LEU A 59 -4.08 7.07 -15.89
C LEU A 59 -3.04 7.79 -16.76
N ALA A 60 -1.75 7.66 -16.43
CA ALA A 60 -0.67 8.20 -17.23
C ALA A 60 -0.59 7.49 -18.59
N ASN A 61 -0.71 6.17 -18.62
CA ASN A 61 -0.66 5.38 -19.85
C ASN A 61 -1.85 5.66 -20.78
N GLU A 62 -3.05 5.81 -20.24
CA GLU A 62 -4.23 6.25 -21.01
C GLU A 62 -4.00 7.61 -21.68
N LEU A 63 -3.39 8.55 -20.95
CA LEU A 63 -3.08 9.88 -21.50
C LEU A 63 -2.00 9.79 -22.60
N VAL A 64 -0.93 9.04 -22.35
CA VAL A 64 0.15 8.81 -23.33
C VAL A 64 -0.39 8.14 -24.60
N ALA A 65 -1.24 7.12 -24.46
CA ALA A 65 -1.89 6.49 -25.60
C ALA A 65 -2.74 7.50 -26.40
N THR A 66 -3.45 8.39 -25.72
CA THR A 66 -4.21 9.47 -26.35
C THR A 66 -3.30 10.46 -27.11
N MET A 67 -2.13 10.79 -26.55
CA MET A 67 -1.13 11.64 -27.21
C MET A 67 -0.58 10.99 -28.48
N TRP A 68 -0.29 9.68 -28.44
CA TRP A 68 0.14 8.91 -29.61
C TRP A 68 -0.94 8.85 -30.69
N LEU A 69 -2.19 8.59 -30.32
CA LEU A 69 -3.32 8.55 -31.26
C LEU A 69 -3.53 9.90 -31.96
N ASN A 70 -3.39 11.00 -31.22
CA ASN A 70 -3.57 12.35 -31.74
C ASN A 70 -2.29 12.92 -32.39
N ARG A 71 -1.16 12.21 -32.31
CA ARG A 71 0.20 12.71 -32.63
C ARG A 71 0.48 14.10 -32.06
N SER A 72 0.04 14.33 -30.84
CA SER A 72 0.20 15.61 -30.15
C SER A 72 0.56 15.37 -28.70
N THR A 73 1.62 16.03 -28.25
CA THR A 73 2.04 16.10 -26.84
C THR A 73 1.30 17.18 -26.07
N THR A 74 0.50 18.00 -26.77
CA THR A 74 -0.29 19.09 -26.18
C THR A 74 -1.75 18.70 -26.05
N LEU A 75 -2.32 18.99 -24.88
CA LEU A 75 -3.75 18.87 -24.62
C LEU A 75 -4.39 20.26 -24.63
N SER A 76 -5.64 20.33 -25.08
CA SER A 76 -6.45 21.52 -24.85
C SER A 76 -6.69 21.72 -23.34
N ALA A 77 -6.93 22.97 -22.93
CA ALA A 77 -7.22 23.28 -21.53
C ALA A 77 -8.42 22.47 -20.99
N ASP A 78 -9.45 22.26 -21.82
CA ASP A 78 -10.63 21.48 -21.44
C ASP A 78 -10.32 19.99 -21.29
N ALA A 79 -9.51 19.41 -22.20
CA ALA A 79 -9.10 18.02 -22.10
C ALA A 79 -8.22 17.77 -20.86
N LEU A 80 -7.29 18.68 -20.57
CA LEU A 80 -6.46 18.61 -19.36
C LEU A 80 -7.31 18.72 -18.09
N LYS A 81 -8.29 19.63 -18.06
CA LYS A 81 -9.21 19.79 -16.94
C LYS A 81 -10.09 18.55 -16.73
N ALA A 82 -10.61 17.96 -17.81
CA ALA A 82 -11.41 16.75 -17.74
C ALA A 82 -10.60 15.55 -17.24
N TRP A 83 -9.37 15.38 -17.75
CA TRP A 83 -8.45 14.35 -17.28
C TRP A 83 -8.08 14.55 -15.81
N ASN A 84 -7.73 15.78 -15.39
CA ASN A 84 -7.42 16.08 -13.99
C ASN A 84 -8.59 15.82 -13.04
N LYS A 85 -9.83 16.08 -13.48
CA LYS A 85 -11.02 15.71 -12.70
C LYS A 85 -11.08 14.20 -12.45
N ARG A 86 -10.74 13.37 -13.45
CA ARG A 86 -10.68 11.91 -13.31
C ARG A 86 -9.52 11.47 -12.43
N VAL A 87 -8.34 12.08 -12.59
CA VAL A 87 -7.15 11.82 -11.75
C VAL A 87 -7.47 12.07 -10.27
N GLY A 88 -8.23 13.13 -9.96
CA GLY A 88 -8.61 13.48 -8.60
C GLY A 88 -9.89 12.83 -8.07
N ASP A 89 -10.49 11.86 -8.77
CA ASP A 89 -11.74 11.19 -8.36
C ASP A 89 -11.49 9.73 -7.93
N PRO A 90 -11.32 9.45 -6.62
CA PRO A 90 -11.07 8.10 -6.12
C PRO A 90 -12.19 7.09 -6.41
N GLN A 91 -13.44 7.55 -6.62
CA GLN A 91 -14.58 6.68 -6.92
C GLN A 91 -14.54 6.16 -8.36
N SER A 92 -13.89 6.90 -9.26
CA SER A 92 -13.77 6.57 -10.68
C SER A 92 -12.40 5.98 -11.04
N GLY A 93 -11.69 5.41 -10.06
CA GLY A 93 -10.34 4.85 -10.26
C GLY A 93 -9.20 5.87 -10.22
N GLY A 94 -9.49 7.12 -9.84
CA GLY A 94 -8.52 8.16 -9.56
C GLY A 94 -7.81 7.98 -8.21
N LEU A 95 -7.12 9.03 -7.80
CA LEU A 95 -6.22 9.08 -6.66
C LEU A 95 -6.69 10.12 -5.62
N PRO A 96 -6.56 9.83 -4.31
CA PRO A 96 -6.83 10.80 -3.26
C PRO A 96 -5.91 12.03 -3.39
N GLY A 97 -6.49 13.22 -3.51
CA GLY A 97 -5.72 14.45 -3.76
C GLY A 97 -4.94 14.43 -5.09
N GLY A 98 -5.37 13.61 -6.04
CA GLY A 98 -4.72 13.44 -7.34
C GLY A 98 -4.72 14.73 -8.16
N ASN A 99 -3.56 15.08 -8.71
CA ASN A 99 -3.39 16.15 -9.67
C ASN A 99 -2.38 15.73 -10.75
N GLY A 100 -2.68 16.01 -12.01
CA GLY A 100 -1.83 15.72 -13.13
C GLY A 100 -1.38 16.98 -13.88
N THR A 101 -0.16 16.95 -14.41
CA THR A 101 0.38 17.98 -15.28
C THR A 101 1.07 17.35 -16.48
N VAL A 102 1.08 18.09 -17.59
CA VAL A 102 1.82 17.73 -18.80
C VAL A 102 2.78 18.86 -19.10
N SER A 103 4.07 18.56 -19.16
CA SER A 103 5.11 19.51 -19.51
C SER A 103 5.74 19.10 -20.83
N PRO A 104 5.70 19.92 -21.89
CA PRO A 104 6.44 19.62 -23.11
C PRO A 104 7.95 19.56 -22.83
N VAL A 105 8.63 18.68 -23.54
CA VAL A 105 10.08 18.48 -23.49
C VAL A 105 10.67 18.81 -24.85
N GLY A 106 11.58 19.80 -24.91
CA GLY A 106 12.24 20.19 -26.15
C GLY A 106 11.28 20.76 -27.21
N THR A 107 11.54 20.46 -28.48
CA THR A 107 10.96 21.16 -29.64
C THR A 107 9.60 20.61 -30.12
N GLY A 108 8.89 19.84 -29.28
CA GLY A 108 7.46 19.53 -29.48
C GLY A 108 7.09 18.05 -29.64
N ASN A 109 8.07 17.16 -29.86
CA ASN A 109 7.80 15.74 -30.05
C ASN A 109 7.85 14.92 -28.75
N ALA A 110 8.13 15.56 -27.61
CA ALA A 110 8.19 14.88 -26.32
C ALA A 110 7.46 15.67 -25.23
N ALA A 111 6.96 14.97 -24.22
CA ALA A 111 6.38 15.56 -23.02
C ALA A 111 6.58 14.65 -21.81
N ASP A 112 6.58 15.26 -20.62
CA ASP A 112 6.52 14.57 -19.35
C ASP A 112 5.12 14.69 -18.76
N VAL A 113 4.48 13.54 -18.53
CA VAL A 113 3.24 13.43 -17.77
C VAL A 113 3.62 13.20 -16.31
N THR A 114 3.25 14.15 -15.44
CA THR A 114 3.48 14.03 -13.99
C THR A 114 2.13 13.90 -13.29
N ILE A 115 1.98 12.89 -12.44
CA ILE A 115 0.83 12.72 -11.54
C ILE A 115 1.33 12.79 -10.10
N THR A 116 0.68 13.60 -9.28
CA THR A 116 0.92 13.72 -7.85
C THR A 116 -0.33 13.35 -7.08
N TRP A 117 -0.19 12.65 -5.96
CA TRP A 117 -1.30 12.33 -5.08
C TRP A 117 -0.85 12.31 -3.62
N GLN A 118 -1.79 12.24 -2.69
CA GLN A 118 -1.50 12.11 -1.27
C GLN A 118 -2.45 11.11 -0.65
N ALA A 119 -1.90 9.95 -0.24
CA ALA A 119 -2.68 8.95 0.47
C ALA A 119 -3.23 9.52 1.79
N PRO A 120 -4.48 9.20 2.21
CA PRO A 120 -5.07 9.72 3.45
C PRO A 120 -4.28 9.38 4.72
N SER A 121 -3.50 8.29 4.69
CA SER A 121 -2.63 7.83 5.78
C SER A 121 -1.25 8.49 5.78
N SER A 122 -0.93 9.33 4.79
CA SER A 122 0.39 9.94 4.60
C SER A 122 0.31 11.46 4.59
N SER A 123 1.25 12.11 5.28
CA SER A 123 1.50 13.56 5.18
C SER A 123 2.44 13.92 4.03
N THR A 124 3.00 12.92 3.33
CA THR A 124 3.92 13.10 2.21
C THR A 124 3.21 12.82 0.89
N SER A 125 3.37 13.72 -0.08
CA SER A 125 2.85 13.54 -1.43
C SER A 125 3.72 12.58 -2.24
N SER A 126 3.07 11.68 -2.97
CA SER A 126 3.68 10.75 -3.91
C SER A 126 3.62 11.32 -5.33
N THR A 127 4.58 10.92 -6.17
CA THR A 127 4.66 11.36 -7.57
C THR A 127 5.02 10.21 -8.51
N LEU A 128 4.39 10.21 -9.68
CA LEU A 128 4.72 9.37 -10.82
C LEU A 128 5.02 10.27 -12.01
N LYS A 129 6.11 9.98 -12.73
CA LYS A 129 6.50 10.67 -13.96
C LYS A 129 6.63 9.67 -15.10
N THR A 130 5.97 9.97 -16.21
CA THR A 130 6.04 9.18 -17.44
C THR A 130 6.51 10.08 -18.57
N HIS A 131 7.60 9.70 -19.21
CA HIS A 131 8.11 10.37 -20.39
C HIS A 131 7.46 9.80 -21.65
N VAL A 132 7.02 10.67 -22.56
CA VAL A 132 6.49 10.29 -23.87
C VAL A 132 7.27 10.97 -24.97
N GLU A 133 7.63 10.19 -25.99
CA GLU A 133 8.15 10.68 -27.27
C GLU A 133 7.22 10.22 -28.40
N LEU A 134 7.00 11.09 -29.38
CA LEU A 134 6.23 10.81 -30.58
C LEU A 134 7.17 10.27 -31.67
N PRO A 135 6.80 9.17 -32.34
CA PRO A 135 7.55 8.70 -33.51
C PRO A 135 7.46 9.73 -34.64
N LEU A 136 8.58 9.92 -35.34
CA LEU A 136 8.73 10.82 -36.50
C LEU A 136 7.92 10.33 -37.72
#